data_AF-A0A2D8D2M7-F1
#
_entry.id   AF-A0A2D8D2M7-F1
#
_cell.length_a   1.000
_cell.length_b   1.000
_cell.length_c   1.000
_cell.angle_alpha   90.00
_cell.angle_beta   90.00
_cell.angle_gamma   90.00
#
_symmetry.space_group_name_H-M   'P 1'
#
loop_
_entity.id
_entity.type
_entity.pdbx_description
1 polymer ?
#
loop_
_entity_poly.entity_id
_entity_poly.type
_entity_poly.pdbx_seq_one_letter_code
_entity_poly.pdbx_strand_id
1 'polypeptide(L)'
;MSKGHTGPTFWHGGFPGLTVGSRLLSPYDAAAARIPISYTPRDRPQIGLVSRTDRVYFSTRQEFARAFAFQTEITTPSGTLTSRGTLYAVEPIGATEEDPDFAGHEISWCAPGAIITAIVETDVRMRARDATRVIGSYATWDDGRPMYLEDGRLCITWQMESLGLTQDTVDEIVRPWTPVETALERIATATRTHHPR
;
A
#
# COMPACT_ATOMS: atom_id res chain seq x y z
N MET A 1 -13.79 -3.30 37.28
CA MET A 1 -12.88 -4.20 36.55
C MET A 1 -13.51 -4.44 35.18
N SER A 2 -13.10 -3.69 34.14
CA SER A 2 -13.64 -3.93 32.80
C SER A 2 -12.97 -5.16 32.19
N LYS A 3 -13.78 -6.03 31.59
CA LYS A 3 -13.31 -7.18 30.81
C LYS A 3 -12.50 -6.63 29.64
N GLY A 4 -11.24 -7.05 29.53
CA GLY A 4 -10.39 -6.71 28.39
C GLY A 4 -11.06 -7.16 27.10
N HIS A 5 -11.24 -6.24 26.15
CA HIS A 5 -11.65 -6.59 24.79
C HIS A 5 -10.51 -7.41 24.16
N THR A 6 -10.70 -8.72 24.03
CA THR A 6 -9.81 -9.61 23.27
C THR A 6 -10.25 -9.66 21.80
N GLY A 7 -10.44 -8.49 21.19
CA GLY A 7 -10.56 -8.38 19.74
C GLY A 7 -9.18 -8.39 19.08
N PRO A 8 -9.08 -8.64 17.77
CA PRO A 8 -7.83 -8.47 17.04
C PRO A 8 -7.34 -7.02 17.14
N THR A 9 -6.04 -6.83 17.35
CA THR A 9 -5.41 -5.51 17.24
C THR A 9 -5.31 -5.15 15.75
N PHE A 10 -5.68 -3.91 15.41
CA PHE A 10 -5.49 -3.38 14.06
C PHE A 10 -4.38 -2.33 14.03
N TRP A 11 -3.67 -2.28 12.91
CA TRP A 11 -2.57 -1.37 12.67
C TRP A 11 -2.79 -0.55 11.40
N HIS A 12 -2.56 0.76 11.49
CA HIS A 12 -2.62 1.68 10.37
C HIS A 12 -1.25 2.32 10.14
N GLY A 13 -0.75 2.25 8.92
CA GLY A 13 0.44 3.00 8.51
C GLY A 13 0.04 4.19 7.65
N GLY A 14 0.44 5.39 8.06
CA GLY A 14 0.00 6.60 7.35
C GLY A 14 0.76 7.86 7.73
N PHE A 15 0.13 9.00 7.43
CA PHE A 15 0.72 10.31 7.58
C PHE A 15 1.01 10.64 9.07
N PRO A 16 2.17 11.23 9.40
CA PRO A 16 2.54 11.55 10.78
C PRO A 16 1.72 12.72 11.35
N GLY A 17 1.85 12.97 12.65
CA GLY A 17 1.30 14.17 13.31
C GLY A 17 -0.07 14.00 13.95
N LEU A 18 -0.67 12.81 13.84
CA LEU A 18 -1.90 12.46 14.56
C LEU A 18 -1.59 12.01 16.00
N THR A 19 -2.55 12.24 16.90
CA THR A 19 -2.42 11.91 18.34
C THR A 19 -3.37 10.78 18.75
N VAL A 20 -3.06 10.12 19.87
CA VAL A 20 -3.98 9.14 20.47
C VAL A 20 -5.34 9.79 20.76
N GLY A 21 -6.41 9.10 20.42
CA GLY A 21 -7.79 9.58 20.46
C GLY A 21 -8.24 10.30 19.19
N SER A 22 -7.34 10.63 18.26
CA SER A 22 -7.72 11.21 16.96
C SER A 22 -8.49 10.20 16.11
N ARG A 23 -9.48 10.70 15.38
CA ARG A 23 -10.19 9.94 14.35
C ARG A 23 -9.42 10.00 13.04
N LEU A 24 -9.11 8.83 12.49
CA LEU A 24 -8.76 8.66 11.08
C LEU A 24 -10.03 8.84 10.24
N LEU A 25 -9.97 9.81 9.33
CA LEU A 25 -11.06 10.13 8.41
C LEU A 25 -10.78 9.51 7.05
N SER A 26 -11.83 9.01 6.40
CA SER A 26 -11.77 8.71 4.98
C SER A 26 -11.55 10.00 4.16
N PRO A 27 -11.02 9.91 2.93
CA PRO A 27 -10.92 11.06 2.04
C PRO A 27 -12.23 11.84 1.88
N TYR A 28 -13.36 11.14 1.80
CA TYR A 28 -14.69 11.73 1.73
C TYR A 28 -15.04 12.53 2.99
N ASP A 29 -14.87 11.94 4.18
CA ASP A 29 -15.17 12.60 5.45
C ASP A 29 -14.25 13.80 5.70
N ALA A 30 -12.96 13.69 5.36
CA ALA A 30 -12.00 14.77 5.47
C ALA A 30 -12.37 15.95 4.56
N ALA A 31 -12.76 15.67 3.31
CA ALA A 31 -13.21 16.69 2.37
C ALA A 31 -14.50 17.39 2.86
N ALA A 32 -15.47 16.63 3.37
CA ALA A 32 -16.70 17.18 3.94
C ALA A 32 -16.42 18.09 5.14
N ALA A 33 -15.43 17.73 5.97
CA ALA A 33 -14.98 18.53 7.11
C ALA A 33 -14.02 19.68 6.74
N ARG A 34 -13.64 19.83 5.46
CA ARG A 34 -12.60 20.76 4.98
C ARG A 34 -11.26 20.59 5.70
N ILE A 35 -10.94 19.36 6.10
CA ILE A 35 -9.66 19.01 6.70
C ILE A 35 -8.73 18.57 5.58
N PRO A 36 -7.62 19.28 5.33
CA PRO A 36 -6.64 18.83 4.36
C PRO A 36 -5.99 17.55 4.87
N ILE A 37 -6.11 16.47 4.10
CA ILE A 37 -5.34 15.25 4.30
C ILE A 37 -4.41 15.04 3.11
N SER A 38 -3.24 14.47 3.36
CA SER A 38 -2.36 14.01 2.29
C SER A 38 -2.93 12.73 1.71
N TYR A 39 -3.76 12.87 0.68
CA TYR A 39 -4.33 11.76 -0.07
C TYR A 39 -4.20 12.06 -1.56
N THR A 40 -3.42 11.24 -2.24
CA THR A 40 -3.36 11.21 -3.70
C THR A 40 -4.07 9.94 -4.14
N PRO A 41 -5.27 10.03 -4.76
CA PRO A 41 -5.90 8.86 -5.35
C PRO A 41 -4.91 8.20 -6.30
N ARG A 42 -4.65 6.90 -6.11
CA ARG A 42 -3.79 6.13 -7.00
C ARG A 42 -4.64 5.43 -8.07
N ASP A 43 -5.59 6.15 -8.67
CA ASP A 43 -6.44 5.55 -9.69
C ASP A 43 -5.59 5.16 -10.90
N ARG A 44 -5.37 3.85 -11.04
CA ARG A 44 -4.64 3.25 -12.15
C ARG A 44 -5.51 2.14 -12.73
N PRO A 45 -6.58 2.50 -13.47
CA PRO A 45 -7.50 1.52 -14.04
C PRO A 45 -6.80 0.54 -14.98
N GLN A 46 -5.63 0.89 -15.53
CA GLN A 46 -4.83 -0.01 -16.39
C GLN A 46 -4.24 -1.21 -15.63
N ILE A 47 -4.19 -1.14 -14.30
CA ILE A 47 -3.74 -2.22 -13.41
C ILE A 47 -4.81 -2.52 -12.35
N GLY A 48 -6.07 -2.16 -12.60
CA GLY A 48 -7.20 -2.46 -11.73
C GLY A 48 -7.26 -1.69 -10.39
N LEU A 49 -6.35 -0.73 -10.15
CA LEU A 49 -6.32 -0.01 -8.88
C LEU A 49 -7.35 1.13 -8.88
N VAL A 50 -8.37 1.04 -8.03
CA VAL A 50 -9.38 2.08 -7.83
C VAL A 50 -9.40 2.45 -6.35
N SER A 51 -9.06 3.70 -6.04
CA SER A 51 -8.97 4.15 -4.66
C SER A 51 -10.37 4.46 -4.11
N ARG A 52 -10.85 3.69 -3.14
CA ARG A 52 -12.09 4.07 -2.43
C ARG A 52 -11.83 5.31 -1.59
N THR A 53 -12.73 6.27 -1.68
CA THR A 53 -12.65 7.53 -0.93
C THR A 53 -13.46 7.51 0.36
N ASP A 54 -14.26 6.47 0.59
CA ASP A 54 -15.20 6.34 1.72
C ASP A 54 -14.69 5.40 2.84
N ARG A 55 -13.40 5.07 2.83
CA ARG A 55 -12.80 4.10 3.75
C ARG A 55 -11.46 4.54 4.32
N VAL A 56 -11.13 3.98 5.47
CA VAL A 56 -9.80 3.97 6.10
C VAL A 56 -9.32 2.52 6.16
N TYR A 57 -8.07 2.29 5.80
CA TYR A 57 -7.47 0.97 5.68
C TYR A 57 -6.52 0.68 6.83
N PHE A 58 -6.53 -0.57 7.29
CA PHE A 58 -5.69 -1.06 8.39
C PHE A 58 -5.48 -2.57 8.24
N SER A 59 -4.51 -3.11 8.96
CA SER A 59 -4.13 -4.52 8.88
C SER A 59 -4.22 -5.20 10.23
N THR A 60 -4.37 -6.52 10.23
CA THR A 60 -4.16 -7.43 11.38
C THR A 60 -2.72 -7.95 11.44
N ARG A 61 -1.81 -7.42 10.62
CA ARG A 61 -0.36 -7.67 10.70
C ARG A 61 0.39 -6.36 10.80
N GLN A 62 1.04 -6.15 11.94
CA GLN A 62 1.81 -4.94 12.21
C GLN A 62 2.84 -4.62 11.12
N GLU A 63 3.59 -5.61 10.64
CA GLU A 63 4.63 -5.42 9.62
C GLU A 63 4.04 -4.95 8.27
N PHE A 64 2.85 -5.43 7.93
CA PHE A 64 2.15 -5.03 6.71
C PHE A 64 1.73 -3.56 6.76
N ALA A 65 1.09 -3.14 7.85
CA ALA A 65 0.78 -1.72 8.08
C ALA A 65 2.06 -0.85 8.14
N ARG A 66 3.14 -1.38 8.73
CA ARG A 66 4.43 -0.70 8.80
C ARG A 66 5.03 -0.44 7.41
N ALA A 67 4.87 -1.36 6.46
CA ALA A 67 5.30 -1.16 5.07
C ALA A 67 4.56 0.00 4.39
N PHE A 68 3.26 0.17 4.64
CA PHE A 68 2.50 1.34 4.16
C PHE A 68 2.90 2.65 4.85
N ALA A 69 3.22 2.61 6.15
CA ALA A 69 3.82 3.77 6.83
C ALA A 69 5.14 4.17 6.15
N PHE A 70 6.01 3.22 5.84
CA PHE A 70 7.25 3.50 5.09
C PHE A 70 6.98 4.11 3.71
N GLN A 71 5.99 3.61 2.96
CA GLN A 71 5.64 4.13 1.63
C GLN A 71 4.92 5.49 1.65
N THR A 72 4.53 5.99 2.84
CA THR A 72 3.84 7.27 2.95
C THR A 72 4.77 8.42 2.59
N GLU A 73 4.45 9.08 1.48
CA GLU A 73 5.17 10.26 0.99
C GLU A 73 4.81 11.51 1.80
N ILE A 74 5.84 12.23 2.23
CA ILE A 74 5.76 13.43 3.05
C ILE A 74 6.70 14.47 2.46
N THR A 75 6.14 15.63 2.15
CA THR A 75 6.93 16.82 1.82
C THR A 75 7.42 17.45 3.12
N THR A 76 8.73 17.49 3.33
CA THR A 76 9.35 18.16 4.47
C THR A 76 9.18 19.68 4.38
N PRO A 77 9.40 20.44 5.48
CA PRO A 77 9.39 21.91 5.42
C PRO A 77 10.38 22.50 4.40
N SER A 78 11.44 21.78 4.02
CA SER A 78 12.39 22.18 2.97
C SER A 78 11.88 21.91 1.55
N GLY A 79 10.67 21.37 1.38
CA GLY A 79 10.12 20.95 0.09
C GLY A 79 10.65 19.61 -0.41
N THR A 80 11.40 18.86 0.40
CA THR A 80 11.97 17.56 0.01
C THR A 80 10.92 16.47 0.20
N LEU A 81 10.65 15.69 -0.83
CA LEU A 81 9.79 14.51 -0.74
C LEU A 81 10.55 13.37 -0.07
N THR A 82 9.98 12.78 0.98
CA THR A 82 10.55 11.64 1.71
C THR A 82 9.47 10.59 1.99
N SER A 83 9.83 9.33 2.17
CA SER A 83 8.88 8.24 2.47
C SER A 83 9.09 7.73 3.90
N ARG A 84 8.38 8.33 4.88
CA ARG A 84 8.65 8.19 6.34
C ARG A 84 7.41 8.45 7.21
N GLY A 85 6.39 7.61 7.09
CA GLY A 85 5.14 7.71 7.86
C GLY A 85 5.27 7.31 9.33
N THR A 86 4.10 7.21 9.98
CA THR A 86 3.93 6.73 11.35
C THR A 86 3.04 5.50 11.36
N LEU A 87 3.38 4.55 12.23
CA LEU A 87 2.58 3.36 12.51
C LEU A 87 1.73 3.58 13.76
N TYR A 88 0.44 3.34 13.63
CA TYR A 88 -0.57 3.50 14.66
C TYR A 88 -1.23 2.16 14.98
N ALA A 89 -1.56 1.92 16.24
CA ALA A 89 -2.59 0.97 16.61
C ALA A 89 -3.94 1.69 16.58
N VAL A 90 -4.97 1.02 16.05
CA VAL A 90 -6.27 1.64 15.80
C VAL A 90 -7.43 0.74 16.21
N GLU A 91 -8.57 1.37 16.50
CA GLU A 91 -9.86 0.71 16.69
C GLU A 91 -10.82 1.17 15.57
N PRO A 92 -11.32 0.27 14.71
CA PRO A 92 -12.22 0.63 13.62
C PRO A 92 -13.54 1.24 14.13
N ILE A 93 -14.08 2.20 13.37
CA ILE A 93 -15.41 2.77 13.57
C ILE A 93 -16.34 2.26 12.45
N GLY A 94 -17.38 1.53 12.85
CA GLY A 94 -18.36 0.96 11.93
C GLY A 94 -18.03 -0.48 11.53
N ALA A 95 -18.73 -0.97 10.50
CA ALA A 95 -18.48 -2.31 9.99
C ALA A 95 -17.07 -2.39 9.37
N THR A 96 -16.35 -3.46 9.70
CA THR A 96 -15.08 -3.79 9.08
C THR A 96 -15.32 -4.75 7.92
N GLU A 97 -14.77 -4.42 6.76
CA GLU A 97 -14.80 -5.21 5.53
C GLU A 97 -13.36 -5.65 5.19
N GLU A 98 -13.19 -6.79 4.53
CA GLU A 98 -11.89 -7.12 3.95
C GLU A 98 -11.56 -6.11 2.83
N ASP A 99 -10.29 -5.75 2.71
CA ASP A 99 -9.80 -4.88 1.65
C ASP A 99 -9.85 -5.62 0.30
N PRO A 100 -10.61 -5.12 -0.70
CA PRO A 100 -10.74 -5.79 -1.99
C PRO A 100 -9.40 -5.96 -2.72
N ASP A 101 -8.41 -5.09 -2.48
CA ASP A 101 -7.09 -5.18 -3.11
C ASP A 101 -6.28 -6.38 -2.60
N PHE A 102 -6.67 -6.96 -1.45
CA PHE A 102 -6.03 -8.10 -0.81
C PHE A 102 -7.03 -9.19 -0.39
N ALA A 103 -8.16 -9.28 -1.10
CA ALA A 103 -9.25 -10.20 -0.75
C ALA A 103 -8.80 -11.67 -0.69
N GLY A 104 -9.28 -12.41 0.31
CA GLY A 104 -8.94 -13.82 0.53
C GLY A 104 -7.61 -14.05 1.24
N HIS A 105 -6.88 -13.00 1.62
CA HIS A 105 -5.62 -13.10 2.36
C HIS A 105 -5.75 -12.78 3.85
N GLU A 106 -6.90 -12.25 4.29
CA GLU A 106 -7.17 -11.88 5.70
C GLU A 106 -6.10 -10.92 6.28
N ILE A 107 -5.48 -10.13 5.41
CA ILE A 107 -4.29 -9.31 5.72
C ILE A 107 -4.61 -7.82 5.85
N SER A 108 -5.55 -7.31 5.05
CA SER A 108 -5.93 -5.91 4.98
C SER A 108 -7.44 -5.77 5.11
N TRP A 109 -7.85 -4.73 5.80
CA TRP A 109 -9.22 -4.47 6.21
C TRP A 109 -9.53 -2.99 6.05
N CYS A 110 -10.80 -2.66 5.91
CA CYS A 110 -11.24 -1.28 5.85
C CYS A 110 -12.54 -1.05 6.63
N ALA A 111 -12.73 0.19 7.07
CA ALA A 111 -13.96 0.66 7.71
C ALA A 111 -14.20 2.15 7.35
N PRO A 112 -15.40 2.71 7.60
CA PRO A 112 -15.66 4.14 7.37
C PRO A 112 -14.71 5.09 8.11
N GLY A 113 -14.16 4.67 9.26
CA GLY A 113 -13.13 5.40 9.99
C GLY A 113 -12.46 4.52 11.05
N ALA A 114 -11.55 5.11 11.82
CA ALA A 114 -10.93 4.45 12.97
C ALA A 114 -10.45 5.47 14.01
N ILE A 115 -10.27 5.05 15.27
CA ILE A 115 -9.66 5.86 16.34
C ILE A 115 -8.24 5.36 16.59
N ILE A 116 -7.29 6.29 16.71
CA ILE A 116 -5.92 5.95 17.12
C ILE A 116 -5.92 5.62 18.61
N THR A 117 -5.51 4.40 18.95
CA THR A 117 -5.40 3.94 20.34
C THR A 117 -3.96 3.99 20.85
N ALA A 118 -2.96 3.89 19.96
CA ALA A 118 -1.55 4.08 20.29
C ALA A 118 -0.74 4.55 19.09
N ILE A 119 0.34 5.29 19.37
CA ILE A 119 1.41 5.57 18.41
C ILE A 119 2.50 4.52 18.63
N VAL A 120 2.73 3.66 17.64
CA VAL A 120 3.61 2.48 17.78
C VAL A 120 5.05 2.81 17.33
N GLU A 121 5.20 3.49 16.20
CA GLU A 121 6.50 3.87 15.66
C GLU A 121 6.39 5.14 14.81
N THR A 122 7.22 6.14 15.10
CA THR A 122 7.37 7.36 14.31
C THR A 122 8.61 7.28 13.43
N ASP A 123 8.62 7.97 12.28
CA ASP A 123 9.72 7.93 11.29
C ASP A 123 10.04 6.49 10.88
N VAL A 124 9.03 5.76 10.39
CA VAL A 124 9.18 4.34 10.03
C VAL A 124 10.24 4.20 8.93
N ARG A 125 11.27 3.37 9.22
CA ARG A 125 12.37 3.08 8.28
C ARG A 125 12.34 1.63 7.83
N MET A 126 12.38 1.42 6.53
CA MET A 126 12.50 0.12 5.87
C MET A 126 13.41 0.21 4.65
N ARG A 127 13.91 -0.94 4.17
CA ARG A 127 14.43 -1.01 2.81
C ARG A 127 13.24 -1.14 1.86
N ALA A 128 13.28 -0.46 0.72
CA ALA A 128 12.22 -0.53 -0.28
C ALA A 128 11.92 -1.98 -0.71
N ARG A 129 12.96 -2.81 -0.83
CA ARG A 129 12.84 -4.24 -1.11
C ARG A 129 12.04 -5.01 -0.05
N ASP A 130 12.23 -4.69 1.22
CA ASP A 130 11.55 -5.37 2.32
C ASP A 130 10.08 -4.95 2.39
N ALA A 131 9.78 -3.66 2.21
CA ALA A 131 8.40 -3.18 2.11
C ALA A 131 7.68 -3.80 0.90
N THR A 132 8.37 -3.90 -0.24
CA THR A 132 7.84 -4.56 -1.45
C THR A 132 7.56 -6.03 -1.20
N ARG A 133 8.44 -6.74 -0.49
CA ARG A 133 8.22 -8.15 -0.13
C ARG A 133 6.99 -8.32 0.76
N VAL A 134 6.84 -7.50 1.79
CA VAL A 134 5.73 -7.60 2.73
C VAL A 134 4.38 -7.35 2.06
N ILE A 135 4.28 -6.32 1.22
CA ILE A 135 3.02 -5.97 0.53
C ILE A 135 2.81 -6.88 -0.69
N GLY A 136 3.83 -7.00 -1.53
CA GLY A 136 3.79 -7.69 -2.81
C GLY A 136 3.53 -9.20 -2.71
N SER A 137 3.76 -9.81 -1.55
CA SER A 137 3.39 -11.23 -1.32
C SER A 137 1.88 -11.49 -1.35
N TYR A 138 1.07 -10.43 -1.25
CA TYR A 138 -0.39 -10.52 -1.26
C TYR A 138 -1.02 -9.71 -2.40
N ALA A 139 -0.21 -8.93 -3.13
CA ALA A 139 -0.71 -8.09 -4.20
C ALA A 139 -0.99 -8.92 -5.45
N THR A 140 -2.08 -8.59 -6.15
CA THR A 140 -2.47 -9.21 -7.42
C THR A 140 -2.52 -8.17 -8.53
N TRP A 141 -2.39 -8.64 -9.76
CA TRP A 141 -2.73 -7.88 -10.96
C TRP A 141 -4.24 -7.82 -11.15
N ASP A 142 -4.70 -7.00 -12.10
CA ASP A 142 -6.12 -6.82 -12.43
C ASP A 142 -6.82 -8.10 -12.91
N ASP A 143 -6.06 -9.07 -13.43
CA ASP A 143 -6.54 -10.39 -13.83
C ASP A 143 -6.47 -11.45 -12.71
N GLY A 144 -6.12 -11.04 -11.49
CA GLY A 144 -6.04 -11.90 -10.30
C GLY A 144 -4.76 -12.73 -10.18
N ARG A 145 -3.82 -12.66 -11.15
CA ARG A 145 -2.50 -13.27 -10.98
C ARG A 145 -1.72 -12.58 -9.86
N PRO A 146 -0.85 -13.30 -9.13
CA PRO A 146 0.01 -12.65 -8.14
C PRO A 146 0.94 -11.64 -8.82
N MET A 147 1.19 -10.50 -8.17
CA MET A 147 2.10 -9.48 -8.68
C MET A 147 3.56 -9.95 -8.62
N TYR A 148 3.89 -10.74 -7.59
CA TYR A 148 5.19 -11.35 -7.40
C TYR A 148 5.05 -12.86 -7.22
N LEU A 149 5.96 -13.62 -7.84
CA LEU A 149 6.13 -15.04 -7.56
C LEU A 149 6.68 -15.23 -6.14
N GLU A 150 6.59 -16.46 -5.61
CA GLU A 150 7.05 -16.79 -4.24
C GLU A 150 8.53 -16.44 -4.00
N ASP A 151 9.38 -16.58 -5.02
CA ASP A 151 10.81 -16.23 -4.98
C ASP A 151 11.08 -14.71 -5.10
N GLY A 152 10.03 -13.92 -5.29
CA GLY A 152 10.06 -12.47 -5.40
C GLY A 152 10.24 -11.93 -6.81
N ARG A 153 10.33 -12.76 -7.85
CA ARG A 153 10.31 -12.28 -9.23
C ARG A 153 8.98 -11.60 -9.53
N LEU A 154 9.02 -10.53 -10.33
CA LEU A 154 7.80 -9.87 -10.78
C LEU A 154 7.07 -10.80 -11.76
N CYS A 155 5.81 -11.14 -11.49
CA CYS A 155 5.03 -11.92 -12.44
C CYS A 155 4.64 -11.04 -13.62
N ILE A 156 4.86 -11.55 -14.84
CA ILE A 156 4.48 -10.84 -16.06
C ILE A 156 2.96 -10.61 -16.14
N THR A 157 2.56 -9.45 -16.68
CA THR A 157 1.14 -9.11 -16.88
C THR A 157 0.66 -9.48 -18.29
N TRP A 158 -0.66 -9.55 -18.50
CA TRP A 158 -1.23 -9.90 -19.80
C TRP A 158 -0.98 -8.81 -20.83
N GLN A 159 -0.89 -7.54 -20.38
CA GLN A 159 -0.51 -6.42 -21.22
C GLN A 159 0.94 -6.59 -21.73
N MET A 160 1.87 -7.03 -20.87
CA MET A 160 3.25 -7.31 -21.29
C MET A 160 3.31 -8.47 -22.28
N GLU A 161 2.56 -9.54 -22.02
CA GLU A 161 2.43 -10.68 -22.94
C GLU A 161 1.88 -10.25 -24.31
N SER A 162 0.90 -9.33 -24.32
CA SER A 162 0.34 -8.77 -25.57
C SER A 162 1.34 -7.94 -26.39
N LEU A 163 2.40 -7.46 -25.75
CA LEU A 163 3.52 -6.75 -26.38
C LEU A 163 4.67 -7.69 -26.77
N GLY A 164 4.49 -9.01 -26.64
CA GLY A 164 5.50 -10.02 -26.98
C GLY A 164 6.59 -10.23 -25.93
N LEU A 165 6.41 -9.70 -24.71
CA LEU A 165 7.32 -9.99 -23.61
C LEU A 165 7.06 -11.38 -23.03
N THR A 166 8.11 -11.99 -22.50
CA THR A 166 8.05 -13.26 -21.77
C THR A 166 8.49 -13.09 -20.33
N GLN A 167 8.14 -14.04 -19.45
CA GLN A 167 8.62 -14.02 -18.06
C GLN A 167 10.16 -13.97 -17.99
N ASP A 168 10.85 -14.73 -18.84
CA ASP A 168 12.32 -14.74 -18.90
C ASP A 168 12.87 -13.34 -19.24
N THR A 169 12.24 -12.63 -20.17
CA THR A 169 12.61 -11.25 -20.50
C THR A 169 12.45 -10.31 -19.30
N VAL A 170 11.37 -10.46 -18.53
CA VAL A 170 11.15 -9.67 -17.31
C VAL A 170 12.21 -9.99 -16.25
N ASP A 171 12.56 -11.26 -16.09
CA ASP A 171 13.53 -11.74 -15.10
C ASP A 171 14.96 -11.26 -15.38
N GLU A 172 15.33 -11.09 -16.65
CA GLU A 172 16.60 -10.49 -17.06
C GLU A 172 16.70 -9.00 -16.69
N ILE A 173 15.57 -8.28 -16.71
CA ILE A 173 15.50 -6.82 -16.49
C ILE A 173 15.31 -6.49 -15.01
N VAL A 174 14.50 -7.27 -14.30
CA VAL A 174 13.97 -6.93 -12.97
C VAL A 174 14.49 -7.91 -11.93
N ARG A 175 15.15 -7.36 -10.89
CA ARG A 175 15.61 -8.16 -9.75
C ARG A 175 14.44 -8.48 -8.81
N PRO A 176 14.47 -9.63 -8.09
CA PRO A 176 13.44 -10.00 -7.14
C PRO A 176 13.17 -8.92 -6.07
N TRP A 177 11.88 -8.69 -5.78
CA TRP A 177 11.36 -7.69 -4.85
C TRP A 177 11.72 -6.23 -5.22
N THR A 178 11.98 -5.96 -6.51
CA THR A 178 12.06 -4.57 -7.00
C THR A 178 10.66 -3.95 -6.90
N PRO A 179 10.49 -2.74 -6.32
CA PRO A 179 9.21 -2.05 -6.27
C PRO A 179 8.54 -1.99 -7.64
N VAL A 180 7.23 -2.25 -7.70
CA VAL A 180 6.50 -2.44 -8.96
C VAL A 180 6.67 -1.26 -9.91
N GLU A 181 6.56 -0.02 -9.44
CA GLU A 181 6.73 1.18 -10.28
C GLU A 181 8.13 1.23 -10.91
N THR A 182 9.18 0.99 -10.11
CA THR A 182 10.56 0.90 -10.62
C THR A 182 10.76 -0.25 -11.59
N ALA A 183 10.11 -1.39 -11.37
CA ALA A 183 10.18 -2.54 -12.28
C ALA A 183 9.53 -2.22 -13.63
N LEU A 184 8.33 -1.64 -13.62
CA LEU A 184 7.61 -1.22 -14.83
C LEU A 184 8.38 -0.16 -15.62
N GLU A 185 9.00 0.81 -14.95
CA GLU A 185 9.87 1.82 -15.59
C GLU A 185 11.09 1.19 -16.29
N ARG A 186 11.72 0.19 -15.65
CA ARG A 186 12.86 -0.53 -16.24
C ARG A 186 12.45 -1.31 -17.48
N ILE A 187 11.34 -2.03 -17.41
CA ILE A 187 10.77 -2.77 -18.54
C ILE A 187 10.45 -1.82 -19.69
N ALA A 188 9.73 -0.71 -19.42
CA ALA A 188 9.39 0.29 -20.42
C ALA A 188 10.62 0.97 -21.06
N THR A 189 11.73 1.06 -20.31
CA THR A 189 12.98 1.60 -20.85
C THR A 189 13.69 0.59 -21.75
N ALA A 190 13.77 -0.68 -21.32
CA ALA A 190 14.39 -1.76 -22.09
C ALA A 190 13.64 -2.05 -23.41
N THR A 191 12.30 -2.00 -23.41
CA THR A 191 11.50 -2.23 -24.62
C THR A 191 11.66 -1.11 -25.64
N ARG A 192 11.77 0.14 -25.20
CA ARG A 192 12.03 1.29 -26.10
C ARG A 192 13.40 1.21 -26.77
N THR A 193 14.41 0.66 -26.11
CA THR A 193 15.75 0.51 -26.69
C THR A 193 15.87 -0.60 -27.73
N HIS A 194 14.94 -1.57 -27.75
CA HIS A 194 14.96 -2.70 -28.69
C HIS A 194 14.06 -2.51 -29.92
N HIS A 195 13.31 -1.41 -30.02
CA HIS A 195 12.57 -1.01 -31.23
C HIS A 195 13.00 0.40 -31.65
N PRO A 196 14.13 0.55 -32.38
CA PRO A 196 14.39 1.79 -33.09
C PRO A 196 13.26 2.02 -34.10
N ARG A 197 12.72 3.23 -34.10
CA ARG A 197 11.74 3.69 -35.11
C ARG A 197 12.28 3.56 -36.52
#